data_AF-A0A8B6CPC5-F1
#
_entry.id   AF-A0A8B6CPC5-F1
#
_cell.length_a   1.000
_cell.length_b   1.000
_cell.length_c   1.000
_cell.angle_alpha   90.00
_cell.angle_beta   90.00
_cell.angle_gamma   90.00
#
_symmetry.space_group_name_H-M   'P 1'
#
loop_
_entity.id
_entity.type
_entity.pdbx_description
1 polymer ?
#
loop_
_entity_poly.entity_id
_entity_poly.type
_entity_poly.pdbx_seq_one_letter_code
_entity_poly.pdbx_strand_id
1 'polypeptide(L)'
;MKDKNSNMVKITTKKNVTSTDELSKEQKSQSQSPDSEGKNLYTWKKSSQGGGAPEVEFDDETSLWDHEEYWKRPLPQSLDIPERGDYIDCHVSKVFDPTNFVCIPYGSMADLDQLLKDCIEYFNLHCENKILKQEEIKVGHLYAGHQGGAWYRVLINKRVGPGLVSVYIVDFGEYNAMTVEEIKPLPWRFWKLPFQAFKCKLHGIKPVKGTQVWSEGAKLKMKQMAEEKDLVGLVCGKEDNGVVSLRLVDTTSENDVCLDEILLDLAMAKIIEPTS
;
A
#
# COMPACT_ATOMS: atom_id res chain seq x y z
N MET A 1 35.86 -18.89 29.06
CA MET A 1 34.39 -18.71 29.18
C MET A 1 33.89 -18.16 27.86
N LYS A 2 32.68 -18.57 27.48
CA LYS A 2 32.16 -18.66 26.11
C LYS A 2 31.99 -17.33 25.37
N ASP A 3 32.28 -17.40 24.08
CA ASP A 3 31.85 -16.50 23.00
C ASP A 3 30.32 -16.41 22.86
N LYS A 4 29.82 -15.27 22.38
CA LYS A 4 28.68 -15.22 21.45
C LYS A 4 28.90 -14.13 20.40
N ASN A 5 29.24 -14.61 19.21
CA ASN A 5 29.39 -13.88 17.96
C ASN A 5 28.00 -13.60 17.36
N SER A 6 27.80 -12.37 16.87
CA SER A 6 26.57 -11.94 16.19
C SER A 6 26.70 -12.20 14.70
N ASN A 7 25.86 -13.07 14.14
CA ASN A 7 25.83 -13.38 12.71
C ASN A 7 24.78 -12.52 11.99
N MET A 8 25.23 -11.44 11.35
CA MET A 8 24.52 -10.81 10.23
C MET A 8 24.72 -11.68 8.98
N VAL A 9 23.61 -12.17 8.42
CA VAL A 9 23.62 -12.88 7.14
C VAL A 9 23.82 -11.86 6.01
N LYS A 10 25.03 -11.81 5.45
CA LYS A 10 25.33 -11.09 4.19
C LYS A 10 24.94 -11.98 3.01
N ILE A 11 23.84 -11.69 2.34
CA ILE A 11 23.51 -12.30 1.05
C ILE A 11 24.44 -11.69 -0.01
N THR A 12 25.39 -12.50 -0.50
CA THR A 12 26.32 -12.12 -1.57
C THR A 12 25.98 -12.95 -2.81
N THR A 13 25.45 -12.33 -3.85
CA THR A 13 25.17 -12.98 -5.14
C THR A 13 26.47 -13.13 -5.93
N LYS A 14 26.89 -14.39 -6.15
CA LYS A 14 27.98 -14.73 -7.06
C LYS A 14 27.50 -14.58 -8.51
N LYS A 15 28.23 -13.80 -9.31
CA LYS A 15 28.16 -13.80 -10.78
C LYS A 15 28.77 -15.11 -11.30
N ASN A 16 28.00 -15.90 -12.02
CA ASN A 16 28.54 -16.88 -12.97
C ASN A 16 28.17 -16.45 -14.38
N VAL A 17 29.21 -16.22 -15.18
CA VAL A 17 29.15 -15.98 -16.62
C VAL A 17 29.23 -17.34 -17.30
N THR A 18 28.18 -17.72 -18.02
CA THR A 18 28.27 -18.62 -19.18
C THR A 18 27.23 -18.18 -20.20
N SER A 19 27.75 -17.73 -21.34
CA SER A 19 27.05 -17.43 -22.59
C SER A 19 26.58 -18.73 -23.23
N THR A 20 25.35 -18.76 -23.72
CA THR A 20 25.00 -19.08 -25.12
C THR A 20 23.52 -18.80 -25.36
N ASP A 21 23.29 -18.05 -26.43
CA ASP A 21 21.99 -17.71 -27.02
C ASP A 21 21.07 -18.91 -27.18
N GLU A 22 19.83 -18.77 -26.69
CA GLU A 22 18.55 -19.29 -27.20
C GLU A 22 17.56 -19.35 -26.04
N LEU A 23 16.47 -18.58 -26.14
CA LEU A 23 15.31 -18.40 -25.21
C LEU A 23 15.10 -16.94 -24.78
N SER A 24 15.17 -16.00 -25.74
CA SER A 24 14.74 -14.61 -25.55
C SER A 24 13.48 -14.31 -26.36
N LYS A 25 12.38 -14.99 -26.06
CA LYS A 25 11.04 -14.53 -26.42
C LYS A 25 10.07 -14.78 -25.28
N GLU A 26 9.31 -13.74 -24.96
CA GLU A 26 8.16 -13.71 -24.06
C GLU A 26 8.44 -13.71 -22.55
N GLN A 27 8.67 -12.51 -22.02
CA GLN A 27 8.00 -12.00 -20.81
C GLN A 27 8.30 -10.50 -20.68
N LYS A 28 7.53 -9.66 -21.39
CA LYS A 28 7.44 -8.23 -21.07
C LYS A 28 6.32 -8.06 -20.06
N SER A 29 6.66 -7.78 -18.80
CA SER A 29 5.74 -7.26 -17.81
C SER A 29 5.29 -5.86 -18.25
N GLN A 30 4.08 -5.76 -18.80
CA GLN A 30 3.40 -4.49 -18.98
C GLN A 30 2.67 -4.15 -17.68
N SER A 31 3.25 -3.25 -16.88
CA SER A 31 2.52 -2.52 -15.85
C SER A 31 1.65 -1.47 -16.54
N GLN A 32 0.43 -1.84 -16.92
CA GLN A 32 -0.58 -0.90 -17.39
C GLN A 32 -1.34 -0.33 -16.19
N SER A 33 -1.42 1.00 -16.14
CA SER A 33 -2.28 1.74 -15.22
C SER A 33 -3.74 1.33 -15.43
N PRO A 34 -4.53 1.03 -14.37
CA PRO A 34 -5.94 0.71 -14.55
C PRO A 34 -6.76 1.94 -14.96
N ASP A 35 -7.65 1.71 -15.91
CA ASP A 35 -8.61 2.65 -16.52
C ASP A 35 -9.39 3.55 -15.55
N SER A 36 -9.74 4.72 -16.09
CA SER A 36 -10.45 5.86 -15.52
C SER A 36 -11.92 5.63 -15.11
N GLU A 37 -12.38 4.40 -14.91
CA GLU A 37 -13.78 4.10 -14.53
C GLU A 37 -13.94 3.26 -13.25
N GLY A 38 -12.86 3.05 -12.49
CA GLY A 38 -12.95 2.45 -11.17
C GLY A 38 -13.63 3.41 -10.18
N LYS A 39 -14.82 3.05 -9.67
CA LYS A 39 -15.32 3.61 -8.41
C LYS A 39 -14.17 3.54 -7.40
N ASN A 40 -13.65 4.70 -6.98
CA ASN A 40 -12.45 4.77 -6.17
C ASN A 40 -12.68 4.02 -4.85
N LEU A 41 -11.90 2.98 -4.62
CA LEU A 41 -11.99 2.20 -3.39
C LEU A 41 -11.72 3.12 -2.18
N TYR A 42 -10.89 4.15 -2.26
CA TYR A 42 -10.67 5.10 -1.15
C TYR A 42 -11.89 5.95 -0.79
N THR A 43 -12.91 5.98 -1.65
CA THR A 43 -14.22 6.59 -1.38
C THR A 43 -15.19 5.53 -0.88
N TRP A 44 -14.78 4.74 0.11
CA TRP A 44 -15.74 4.00 0.89
C TRP A 44 -16.58 5.03 1.60
N LYS A 45 -17.74 5.36 1.01
CA LYS A 45 -18.73 6.25 1.60
C LYS A 45 -18.83 5.88 3.06
N LYS A 46 -18.66 6.87 3.95
CA LYS A 46 -19.12 6.78 5.34
C LYS A 46 -20.43 5.99 5.30
N SER A 47 -20.43 4.76 5.80
CA SER A 47 -21.69 4.18 6.20
C SER A 47 -22.32 5.23 7.11
N SER A 48 -23.59 5.51 6.93
CA SER A 48 -24.34 6.47 7.75
C SER A 48 -24.54 5.97 9.19
N GLN A 49 -23.57 5.23 9.73
CA GLN A 49 -23.46 4.77 11.09
C GLN A 49 -22.03 5.08 11.55
N GLY A 50 -21.93 6.00 12.51
CA GLY A 50 -20.67 6.57 13.00
C GLY A 50 -19.64 5.50 13.37
N GLY A 51 -18.40 5.73 12.96
CA GLY A 51 -17.26 4.87 13.25
C GLY A 51 -16.90 4.88 14.73
N GLY A 52 -17.44 3.90 15.45
CA GLY A 52 -16.78 3.26 16.59
C GLY A 52 -16.19 1.92 16.13
N ALA A 53 -15.18 1.39 16.84
CA ALA A 53 -14.69 0.05 16.55
C ALA A 53 -15.89 -0.92 16.56
N PRO A 54 -15.94 -1.94 15.68
CA PRO A 54 -17.06 -2.86 15.69
C PRO A 54 -17.17 -3.50 17.10
N GLU A 55 -18.26 -3.20 17.82
CA GLU A 55 -18.60 -3.86 19.10
C GLU A 55 -18.90 -5.36 18.91
N VAL A 56 -19.10 -5.79 17.66
CA VAL A 56 -19.33 -7.19 17.31
C VAL A 56 -17.98 -7.90 17.20
N GLU A 57 -17.66 -8.70 18.21
CA GLU A 57 -16.58 -9.69 18.10
C GLU A 57 -17.08 -10.89 17.30
N PHE A 58 -16.28 -11.32 16.32
CA PHE A 58 -16.51 -12.56 15.59
C PHE A 58 -15.63 -13.67 16.17
N ASP A 59 -16.20 -14.86 16.37
CA ASP A 59 -15.47 -16.03 16.83
C ASP A 59 -14.72 -16.67 15.64
N ASP A 60 -13.40 -16.52 15.59
CA ASP A 60 -12.59 -17.03 14.50
C ASP A 60 -12.53 -18.57 14.43
N GLU A 61 -12.77 -19.29 15.52
CA GLU A 61 -12.74 -20.77 15.49
C GLU A 61 -13.95 -21.35 14.77
N THR A 62 -15.11 -20.69 14.87
CA THR A 62 -16.37 -21.19 14.30
C THR A 62 -16.80 -20.47 13.02
N SER A 63 -16.49 -19.18 12.87
CA SER A 63 -17.02 -18.34 11.77
C SER A 63 -16.06 -18.13 10.60
N LEU A 64 -14.77 -18.41 10.74
CA LEU A 64 -13.76 -18.00 9.76
C LEU A 64 -14.01 -18.57 8.35
N TRP A 65 -14.58 -19.77 8.27
CA TRP A 65 -14.92 -20.43 7.02
C TRP A 65 -16.43 -20.52 6.74
N ASP A 66 -17.26 -19.89 7.56
CA ASP A 66 -18.67 -19.69 7.25
C ASP A 66 -18.78 -18.45 6.36
N HIS A 67 -19.03 -18.64 5.07
CA HIS A 67 -19.06 -17.53 4.11
C HIS A 67 -20.20 -16.55 4.38
N GLU A 68 -21.35 -17.02 4.88
CA GLU A 68 -22.48 -16.15 5.17
C GLU A 68 -22.19 -15.23 6.35
N GLU A 69 -21.45 -15.71 7.35
CA GLU A 69 -20.99 -14.89 8.46
C GLU A 69 -19.79 -14.01 8.07
N TYR A 70 -18.80 -14.59 7.40
CA TYR A 70 -17.58 -13.89 6.97
C TYR A 70 -17.90 -12.66 6.12
N TRP A 71 -18.84 -12.77 5.17
CA TRP A 71 -19.20 -11.65 4.31
C TRP A 71 -20.00 -10.53 4.98
N LYS A 72 -20.45 -10.73 6.23
CA LYS A 72 -21.08 -9.70 7.05
C LYS A 72 -20.06 -8.86 7.82
N ARG A 73 -18.79 -9.27 7.88
CA ARG A 73 -17.73 -8.52 8.57
C ARG A 73 -17.56 -7.12 7.93
N PRO A 74 -17.59 -6.03 8.72
CA PRO A 74 -17.35 -4.69 8.21
C PRO A 74 -15.87 -4.53 7.86
N LEU A 75 -15.56 -3.73 6.85
CA LEU A 75 -14.16 -3.36 6.60
C LEU A 75 -13.55 -2.62 7.80
N PRO A 76 -12.23 -2.73 8.01
CA PRO A 76 -11.53 -1.92 9.00
C PRO A 76 -11.83 -0.43 8.86
N GLN A 77 -11.76 0.29 9.98
CA GLN A 77 -11.95 1.74 9.97
C GLN A 77 -10.95 2.44 9.07
N SER A 78 -11.37 3.58 8.52
CA SER A 78 -10.47 4.47 7.79
C SER A 78 -9.41 5.06 8.72
N LEU A 79 -8.21 5.29 8.18
CA LEU A 79 -7.19 6.04 8.89
C LEU A 79 -7.68 7.44 9.25
N ASP A 80 -7.37 7.86 10.47
CA ASP A 80 -7.57 9.23 10.90
C ASP A 80 -6.41 10.09 10.38
N ILE A 81 -6.59 10.65 9.19
CA ILE A 81 -5.63 11.61 8.63
C ILE A 81 -5.90 12.97 9.27
N PRO A 82 -4.87 13.72 9.73
CA PRO A 82 -5.06 15.05 10.30
C PRO A 82 -5.79 16.04 9.38
N GLU A 83 -6.29 17.12 9.97
CA GLU A 83 -7.00 18.17 9.22
C GLU A 83 -6.04 19.07 8.44
N ARG A 84 -6.59 19.86 7.52
CA ARG A 84 -5.78 20.80 6.74
C ARG A 84 -5.07 21.79 7.66
N GLY A 85 -3.75 21.91 7.50
CA GLY A 85 -2.89 22.76 8.31
C GLY A 85 -2.11 22.00 9.37
N ASP A 86 -2.50 20.76 9.68
CA ASP A 86 -1.79 19.89 10.62
C ASP A 86 -0.71 19.05 9.92
N TYR A 87 0.14 18.43 10.72
CA TYR A 87 1.25 17.62 10.29
C TYR A 87 1.00 16.13 10.55
N ILE A 88 1.57 15.28 9.70
CA ILE A 88 1.58 13.83 9.85
C ILE A 88 2.97 13.29 9.55
N ASP A 89 3.53 12.54 10.51
CA ASP A 89 4.77 11.79 10.29
C ASP A 89 4.45 10.56 9.44
N CYS A 90 5.14 10.44 8.31
CA CYS A 90 4.85 9.44 7.28
C CYS A 90 6.09 8.68 6.89
N HIS A 91 5.98 7.37 6.76
CA HIS A 91 6.88 6.58 5.94
C HIS A 91 6.35 6.54 4.50
N VAL A 92 7.15 6.97 3.52
CA VAL A 92 6.77 6.91 2.11
C VAL A 92 7.16 5.53 1.54
N SER A 93 6.21 4.60 1.54
CA SER A 93 6.44 3.21 1.14
C SER A 93 6.64 3.02 -0.37
N LYS A 94 6.04 3.88 -1.19
CA LYS A 94 6.14 3.74 -2.65
C LYS A 94 6.00 5.05 -3.39
N VAL A 95 6.82 5.26 -4.41
CA VAL A 95 6.73 6.42 -5.30
C VAL A 95 6.57 5.99 -6.75
N PHE A 96 5.49 6.44 -7.40
CA PHE A 96 5.31 6.32 -8.85
C PHE A 96 5.70 7.63 -9.56
N ASP A 97 5.20 8.75 -9.05
CA ASP A 97 5.52 10.10 -9.50
C ASP A 97 5.22 11.14 -8.39
N PRO A 98 5.60 12.42 -8.56
CA PRO A 98 5.35 13.46 -7.55
C PRO A 98 3.89 13.67 -7.13
N THR A 99 2.92 13.19 -7.91
CA THR A 99 1.48 13.28 -7.62
C THR A 99 0.83 11.93 -7.34
N ASN A 100 1.62 10.86 -7.28
CA ASN A 100 1.15 9.51 -7.04
C ASN A 100 2.22 8.75 -6.25
N PHE A 101 2.08 8.78 -4.93
CA PHE A 101 2.90 8.01 -4.00
C PHE A 101 2.03 7.52 -2.84
N VAL A 102 2.56 6.58 -2.08
CA VAL A 102 1.88 5.94 -0.95
C VAL A 102 2.63 6.25 0.33
N CYS A 103 1.88 6.63 1.35
CA CYS A 103 2.38 6.83 2.70
C CYS A 103 1.75 5.83 3.67
N ILE A 104 2.49 5.52 4.72
CA ILE A 104 2.08 4.80 5.92
C ILE A 104 2.31 5.75 7.11
N PRO A 105 1.38 5.91 8.06
CA PRO A 105 1.63 6.75 9.23
C PRO A 105 2.77 6.16 10.06
N TYR A 106 3.77 6.98 10.37
CA TYR A 106 4.97 6.51 11.08
C TYR A 106 4.61 5.92 12.45
N GLY A 107 3.69 6.57 13.16
CA GLY A 107 3.25 6.16 14.49
C GLY A 107 2.60 4.76 14.57
N SER A 108 2.12 4.21 13.45
CA SER A 108 1.47 2.89 13.39
C SER A 108 2.31 1.82 12.67
N MET A 109 3.56 2.14 12.29
CA MET A 109 4.46 1.16 11.66
C MET A 109 4.75 -0.05 12.57
N ALA A 110 4.93 0.18 13.87
CA ALA A 110 5.16 -0.90 14.82
C ALA A 110 3.96 -1.85 14.93
N ASP A 111 2.74 -1.30 14.89
CA ASP A 111 1.51 -2.09 14.91
C ASP A 111 1.33 -2.89 13.61
N LEU A 112 1.66 -2.29 12.47
CA LEU A 112 1.67 -2.98 11.18
C LEU A 112 2.69 -4.14 11.18
N ASP A 113 3.92 -3.88 11.63
CA ASP A 113 4.96 -4.90 11.75
C ASP A 113 4.52 -6.06 12.64
N GLN A 114 3.87 -5.76 13.76
CA GLN A 114 3.34 -6.78 14.66
C GLN A 114 2.21 -7.58 13.99
N LEU A 115 1.28 -6.90 13.32
CA LEU A 115 0.19 -7.55 12.59
C LEU A 115 0.71 -8.53 11.54
N LEU A 116 1.74 -8.14 10.77
CA LEU A 116 2.32 -8.98 9.72
C LEU A 116 3.03 -10.20 10.33
N LYS A 117 3.77 -10.03 11.43
CA LYS A 117 4.39 -11.14 12.18
C LYS A 117 3.34 -12.11 12.71
N ASP A 118 2.28 -11.61 13.32
CA ASP A 118 1.21 -12.42 13.88
C ASP A 118 0.41 -13.15 12.79
N CYS A 119 0.22 -12.52 11.62
CA CYS A 119 -0.35 -13.17 10.44
C CYS A 119 0.52 -14.36 10.00
N ILE A 120 1.83 -14.15 9.87
CA ILE A 120 2.78 -15.21 9.48
C ILE A 120 2.74 -16.36 10.48
N GLU A 121 2.83 -16.07 11.78
CA GLU A 121 2.78 -17.10 12.82
C GLU A 121 1.47 -17.88 12.78
N TYR A 122 0.33 -17.18 12.68
CA TYR A 122 -0.96 -17.82 12.60
C TYR A 122 -1.06 -18.77 11.42
N PHE A 123 -0.76 -18.30 10.21
CA PHE A 123 -0.89 -19.13 9.01
C PHE A 123 0.17 -20.24 8.98
N ASN A 124 1.36 -20.07 9.56
CA ASN A 124 2.32 -21.18 9.69
C ASN A 124 1.81 -22.31 10.58
N LEU A 125 1.07 -21.98 11.64
CA LEU A 125 0.51 -22.96 12.59
C LEU A 125 -0.82 -23.56 12.10
N HIS A 126 -1.61 -22.78 11.36
CA HIS A 126 -2.99 -23.11 11.01
C HIS A 126 -3.23 -23.15 9.50
N CYS A 127 -2.19 -23.32 8.67
CA CYS A 127 -2.41 -23.49 7.22
C CYS A 127 -3.14 -24.81 6.99
N GLU A 128 -4.46 -24.75 7.00
CA GLU A 128 -5.30 -25.85 6.60
C GLU A 128 -5.11 -26.12 5.11
N ASN A 129 -5.19 -27.40 4.73
CA ASN A 129 -5.31 -27.82 3.33
C ASN A 129 -6.62 -27.35 2.68
N LYS A 130 -7.48 -26.64 3.42
CA LYS A 130 -8.71 -26.07 2.92
C LYS A 130 -8.40 -24.87 2.03
N ILE A 131 -8.91 -24.91 0.80
CA ILE A 131 -8.69 -23.90 -0.23
C ILE A 131 -10.04 -23.26 -0.52
N LEU A 132 -10.06 -21.93 -0.62
CA LEU A 132 -11.26 -21.21 -1.08
C LEU A 132 -11.56 -21.60 -2.52
N LYS A 133 -12.83 -21.74 -2.86
CA LYS A 133 -13.28 -21.83 -4.24
C LYS A 133 -13.44 -20.43 -4.82
N GLN A 134 -13.40 -20.33 -6.14
CA GLN A 134 -13.58 -19.06 -6.83
C GLN A 134 -14.88 -18.36 -6.41
N GLU A 135 -15.97 -19.11 -6.21
CA GLU A 135 -17.29 -18.59 -5.85
C GLU A 135 -17.33 -18.03 -4.42
N GLU A 136 -16.42 -18.46 -3.56
CA GLU A 136 -16.32 -18.09 -2.14
C GLU A 136 -15.51 -16.80 -1.93
N ILE A 137 -14.78 -16.34 -2.95
CA ILE A 137 -14.09 -15.06 -2.95
C ILE A 137 -15.04 -13.95 -3.40
N LYS A 138 -15.24 -12.93 -2.58
CA LYS A 138 -16.15 -11.81 -2.90
C LYS A 138 -15.39 -10.51 -3.16
N VAL A 139 -15.72 -9.85 -4.26
CA VAL A 139 -15.18 -8.52 -4.60
C VAL A 139 -15.64 -7.51 -3.55
N GLY A 140 -14.70 -6.68 -3.07
CA GLY A 140 -14.93 -5.71 -2.00
C GLY A 140 -14.75 -6.26 -0.58
N HIS A 141 -14.38 -7.54 -0.43
CA HIS A 141 -14.12 -8.16 0.87
C HIS A 141 -12.63 -8.31 1.15
N LEU A 142 -12.28 -8.26 2.44
CA LEU A 142 -10.91 -8.38 2.94
C LEU A 142 -10.58 -9.85 3.19
N TYR A 143 -9.35 -10.24 2.86
CA TYR A 143 -8.79 -11.58 3.02
C TYR A 143 -7.31 -11.49 3.39
N ALA A 144 -6.69 -12.64 3.66
CA ALA A 144 -5.24 -12.79 3.70
C ALA A 144 -4.75 -13.26 2.33
N GLY A 145 -3.66 -12.67 1.83
CA GLY A 145 -3.00 -13.07 0.59
C GLY A 145 -1.56 -13.47 0.86
N HIS A 146 -1.13 -14.61 0.32
CA HIS A 146 0.23 -15.11 0.45
C HIS A 146 1.05 -14.81 -0.81
N GLN A 147 2.14 -14.06 -0.66
CA GLN A 147 3.03 -13.76 -1.77
C GLN A 147 4.47 -13.63 -1.30
N GLY A 148 5.40 -14.27 -1.99
CA GLY A 148 6.83 -14.15 -1.69
C GLY A 148 7.23 -14.64 -0.30
N GLY A 149 6.47 -15.57 0.30
CA GLY A 149 6.73 -16.08 1.66
C GLY A 149 6.21 -15.18 2.79
N ALA A 150 5.42 -14.16 2.46
CA ALA A 150 4.78 -13.27 3.42
C ALA A 150 3.25 -13.28 3.26
N TRP A 151 2.56 -12.91 4.33
CA TRP A 151 1.11 -12.76 4.36
C TRP A 151 0.73 -11.29 4.46
N TYR A 152 -0.24 -10.89 3.65
CA TYR A 152 -0.72 -9.52 3.57
C TYR A 152 -2.23 -9.47 3.76
N ARG A 153 -2.74 -8.35 4.27
CA ARG A 153 -4.17 -8.04 4.18
C ARG A 153 -4.47 -7.57 2.76
N VAL A 154 -5.39 -8.27 2.10
CA VAL A 154 -5.71 -8.05 0.69
C VAL A 154 -7.19 -7.84 0.51
N LEU A 155 -7.54 -6.75 -0.17
CA LEU A 155 -8.92 -6.47 -0.56
C LEU A 155 -9.12 -6.94 -2.00
N ILE A 156 -10.15 -7.74 -2.24
CA ILE A 156 -10.44 -8.22 -3.60
C ILE A 156 -11.00 -7.08 -4.42
N ASN A 157 -10.25 -6.66 -5.44
CA ASN A 157 -10.62 -5.53 -6.30
C ASN A 157 -11.51 -5.99 -7.47
N LYS A 158 -11.10 -7.03 -8.20
CA LYS A 158 -11.88 -7.61 -9.31
C LYS A 158 -11.41 -9.01 -9.65
N ARG A 159 -12.28 -9.81 -10.28
CA ARG A 159 -11.88 -11.06 -10.93
C ARG A 159 -11.26 -10.74 -12.28
N VAL A 160 -10.12 -11.33 -12.59
CA VAL A 160 -9.37 -11.08 -13.84
C VAL A 160 -9.23 -12.31 -14.72
N GLY A 161 -9.63 -13.49 -14.23
CA GLY A 161 -9.69 -14.72 -15.00
C GLY A 161 -10.16 -15.92 -14.17
N PRO A 162 -10.23 -17.12 -14.76
CA PRO A 162 -10.46 -18.36 -14.03
C PRO A 162 -9.39 -18.55 -12.95
N GLY A 163 -9.80 -18.62 -11.69
CA GLY A 163 -8.88 -18.78 -10.56
C GLY A 163 -7.95 -17.60 -10.29
N LEU A 164 -8.14 -16.44 -10.94
CA LEU A 164 -7.25 -15.29 -10.80
C LEU A 164 -8.01 -14.02 -10.41
N VAL A 165 -7.53 -13.34 -9.38
CA VAL A 165 -8.11 -12.10 -8.85
C VAL A 165 -7.06 -11.00 -8.82
N SER A 166 -7.50 -9.77 -9.08
CA SER A 166 -6.74 -8.57 -8.74
C SER A 166 -7.07 -8.21 -7.30
N VAL A 167 -6.02 -8.03 -6.51
CA VAL A 167 -6.09 -7.63 -5.11
C VAL A 167 -5.47 -6.25 -4.92
N TYR A 168 -5.91 -5.55 -3.87
CA TYR A 168 -5.26 -4.37 -3.35
C TYR A 168 -4.65 -4.69 -1.99
N ILE A 169 -3.33 -4.53 -1.85
CA ILE A 169 -2.61 -4.75 -0.61
C ILE A 169 -2.82 -3.50 0.26
N VAL A 170 -3.76 -3.59 1.20
CA VAL A 170 -4.35 -2.41 1.88
C VAL A 170 -3.37 -1.66 2.78
N ASP A 171 -2.27 -2.31 3.16
CA ASP A 171 -1.25 -1.74 4.05
C ASP A 171 -0.04 -1.17 3.29
N PHE A 172 0.08 -1.45 1.99
CA PHE A 172 1.22 -1.02 1.16
C PHE A 172 0.81 -0.22 -0.08
N GLY A 173 -0.48 -0.22 -0.41
CA GLY A 173 -1.03 0.63 -1.47
C GLY A 173 -0.85 0.12 -2.89
N GLU A 174 -0.53 -1.16 -3.04
CA GLU A 174 -0.19 -1.78 -4.32
C GLU A 174 -1.30 -2.71 -4.83
N TYR A 175 -1.40 -2.84 -6.15
CA TYR A 175 -2.28 -3.81 -6.80
C TYR A 175 -1.48 -4.98 -7.34
N ASN A 176 -1.87 -6.19 -6.94
CA ASN A 176 -1.24 -7.42 -7.40
C ASN A 176 -2.28 -8.36 -8.01
N ALA A 177 -1.81 -9.31 -8.81
CA ALA A 177 -2.61 -10.45 -9.24
C ALA A 177 -2.27 -11.64 -8.33
N MET A 178 -3.29 -12.32 -7.82
CA MET A 178 -3.15 -13.52 -6.99
C MET A 178 -4.12 -14.58 -7.48
N THR A 179 -3.67 -15.83 -7.40
CA THR A 179 -4.51 -17.01 -7.58
C THR A 179 -5.43 -17.19 -6.37
N VAL A 180 -6.55 -17.88 -6.55
CA VAL A 180 -7.49 -18.17 -5.45
C VAL A 180 -6.81 -18.97 -4.33
N GLU A 181 -5.85 -19.83 -4.69
CA GLU A 181 -5.07 -20.67 -3.79
C GLU A 181 -4.16 -19.87 -2.85
N GLU A 182 -3.74 -18.68 -3.28
CA GLU A 182 -2.95 -17.73 -2.49
C GLU A 182 -3.81 -16.92 -1.52
N ILE A 183 -5.14 -17.03 -1.60
CA ILE A 183 -6.09 -16.28 -0.75
C ILE A 183 -6.66 -17.18 0.34
N LYS A 184 -6.73 -16.64 1.56
CA LYS A 184 -7.36 -17.29 2.72
C LYS A 184 -8.29 -16.33 3.45
N PRO A 185 -9.34 -16.81 4.13
CA PRO A 185 -10.08 -15.98 5.07
C PRO A 185 -9.14 -15.38 6.13
N LEU A 186 -9.36 -14.11 6.47
CA LEU A 186 -8.55 -13.38 7.44
C LEU A 186 -9.24 -13.40 8.82
N PRO A 187 -8.59 -13.95 9.87
CA PRO A 187 -9.09 -13.90 11.24
C PRO A 187 -9.44 -12.48 11.71
N TRP A 188 -10.53 -12.35 12.45
CA TRP A 188 -11.15 -11.10 12.92
C TRP A 188 -10.18 -10.21 13.68
N ARG A 189 -9.29 -10.79 14.48
CA ARG A 189 -8.26 -10.02 15.20
C ARG A 189 -7.38 -9.17 14.28
N PHE A 190 -7.19 -9.57 13.02
CA PHE A 190 -6.40 -8.81 12.04
C PHE A 190 -7.20 -7.72 11.30
N TRP A 191 -8.50 -7.57 11.59
CA TRP A 191 -9.35 -6.51 11.06
C TRP A 191 -9.31 -5.25 11.94
N LYS A 192 -8.76 -5.33 13.16
CA LYS A 192 -8.78 -4.23 14.14
C LYS A 192 -7.92 -3.04 13.72
N LEU A 193 -6.75 -3.29 13.12
CA LEU A 193 -5.87 -2.23 12.64
C LEU A 193 -6.50 -1.55 11.40
N PRO A 194 -6.61 -0.21 11.33
CA PRO A 194 -6.99 0.48 10.11
C PRO A 194 -6.10 0.08 8.92
N PHE A 195 -6.58 0.22 7.69
CA PHE A 195 -5.74 0.05 6.51
C PHE A 195 -4.61 1.06 6.51
N GLN A 196 -3.36 0.62 6.41
CA GLN A 196 -2.22 1.48 6.70
C GLN A 196 -1.77 2.35 5.51
N ALA A 197 -2.08 1.97 4.28
CA ALA A 197 -1.67 2.73 3.11
C ALA A 197 -2.70 3.81 2.73
N PHE A 198 -2.22 5.05 2.58
CA PHE A 198 -2.98 6.13 2.00
C PHE A 198 -2.24 6.77 0.82
N LYS A 199 -2.99 7.14 -0.21
CA LYS A 199 -2.44 7.73 -1.43
C LYS A 199 -2.24 9.23 -1.25
N CYS A 200 -1.14 9.70 -1.79
CA CYS A 200 -0.69 11.06 -1.62
C CYS A 200 -0.26 11.69 -2.94
N LYS A 201 -0.30 13.02 -2.94
CA LYS A 201 0.28 13.86 -3.99
C LYS A 201 1.02 15.05 -3.37
N LEU A 202 2.05 15.55 -4.04
CA LEU A 202 2.66 16.82 -3.66
C LEU A 202 1.69 17.97 -4.01
N HIS A 203 1.52 18.86 -3.05
CA HIS A 203 0.62 19.99 -3.16
C HIS A 203 1.16 21.06 -4.10
N GLY A 204 0.27 21.71 -4.84
CA GLY A 204 0.59 22.96 -5.54
C GLY A 204 1.54 22.84 -6.73
N ILE A 205 1.98 21.63 -7.12
CA ILE A 205 2.89 21.42 -8.24
C ILE A 205 2.29 20.56 -9.36
N LYS A 206 2.75 20.79 -10.59
CA LYS A 206 2.37 20.05 -11.80
C LYS A 206 3.58 19.78 -12.70
N PRO A 207 3.49 18.83 -13.65
CA PRO A 207 4.53 18.62 -14.66
C PRO A 207 4.86 19.88 -15.47
N VAL A 208 6.07 19.92 -16.01
CA VAL A 208 6.55 21.07 -16.80
C VAL A 208 5.91 21.08 -18.20
N LYS A 209 5.33 22.23 -18.57
CA LYS A 209 4.83 22.63 -19.91
C LYS A 209 4.03 21.57 -20.71
N GLY A 210 2.70 21.73 -20.74
CA GLY A 210 1.84 21.20 -21.81
C GLY A 210 1.57 19.70 -21.81
N THR A 211 2.26 18.92 -20.96
CA THR A 211 2.00 17.50 -20.76
C THR A 211 1.34 17.29 -19.39
N GLN A 212 0.36 16.38 -19.33
CA GLN A 212 -0.24 15.90 -18.07
C GLN A 212 0.60 14.78 -17.42
N VAL A 213 1.88 14.69 -17.79
CA VAL A 213 2.76 13.55 -17.47
C VAL A 213 4.09 14.07 -16.94
N TRP A 214 4.51 13.56 -15.77
CA TRP A 214 5.81 13.84 -15.16
C TRP A 214 6.96 13.29 -15.99
N SER A 215 8.06 14.05 -16.10
CA SER A 215 9.28 13.57 -16.75
C SER A 215 9.90 12.43 -15.95
N GLU A 216 10.61 11.52 -16.62
CA GLU A 216 11.32 10.43 -15.94
C GLU A 216 12.36 10.96 -14.93
N GLY A 217 12.98 12.11 -15.22
CA GLY A 217 13.87 12.79 -14.29
C GLY A 217 13.15 13.24 -13.00
N ALA A 218 11.95 13.80 -13.11
CA ALA A 218 11.15 14.20 -11.95
C ALA A 218 10.70 12.98 -11.12
N LYS A 219 10.24 11.91 -11.79
CA LYS A 219 9.86 10.65 -11.11
C LYS A 219 11.03 10.05 -10.35
N LEU A 220 12.20 9.93 -11.01
CA LEU A 220 13.40 9.37 -10.39
C LEU A 220 13.89 10.24 -9.23
N LYS A 221 13.88 11.57 -9.39
CA LYS A 221 14.28 12.49 -8.33
C LYS A 221 13.35 12.39 -7.13
N MET A 222 12.03 12.38 -7.33
CA MET A 222 11.05 12.16 -6.26
C MET A 222 11.31 10.83 -5.54
N LYS A 223 11.50 9.76 -6.30
CA LYS A 223 11.79 8.43 -5.76
C LYS A 223 13.03 8.43 -4.86
N GLN A 224 14.13 9.02 -5.31
CA GLN A 224 15.37 9.15 -4.53
C GLN A 224 15.20 9.99 -3.25
N MET A 225 14.34 11.01 -3.31
CA MET A 225 14.11 11.91 -2.19
C MET A 225 13.16 11.34 -1.15
N ALA A 226 12.20 10.50 -1.55
CA ALA A 226 11.10 10.10 -0.69
C ALA A 226 10.95 8.60 -0.45
N GLU A 227 11.15 7.72 -1.44
CA GLU A 227 10.82 6.30 -1.28
C GLU A 227 11.69 5.63 -0.20
N GLU A 228 11.06 4.82 0.66
CA GLU A 228 11.65 4.17 1.83
C GLU A 228 12.23 5.16 2.85
N LYS A 229 11.61 6.32 3.03
CA LYS A 229 12.02 7.32 4.02
C LYS A 229 10.88 7.80 4.89
N ASP A 230 11.27 8.22 6.09
CA ASP A 230 10.42 8.85 7.08
C ASP A 230 10.50 10.37 6.89
N LEU A 231 9.36 10.99 6.60
CA LEU A 231 9.23 12.41 6.28
C LEU A 231 8.04 13.01 7.04
N VAL A 232 8.05 14.32 7.21
CA VAL A 232 6.93 15.06 7.77
C VAL A 232 6.05 15.59 6.63
N GLY A 233 4.76 15.26 6.66
CA GLY A 233 3.76 15.75 5.71
C GLY A 233 2.92 16.88 6.30
N LEU A 234 2.95 18.08 5.72
CA LEU A 234 1.94 19.11 5.98
C LEU A 234 0.67 18.80 5.17
N VAL A 235 -0.44 18.57 5.85
CA VAL A 235 -1.74 18.29 5.21
C VAL A 235 -2.30 19.56 4.59
N CYS A 236 -2.35 19.58 3.27
CA CYS A 236 -2.85 20.72 2.49
C CYS A 236 -4.30 20.53 2.03
N GLY A 237 -4.81 19.30 2.04
CA GLY A 237 -6.20 18.97 1.75
C GLY A 237 -6.41 17.47 1.51
N LYS A 238 -7.67 17.05 1.48
CA LYS A 238 -8.11 15.70 1.13
C LYS A 238 -9.04 15.81 -0.07
N GLU A 239 -8.73 15.10 -1.15
CA GLU A 239 -9.56 15.08 -2.34
C GLU A 239 -10.79 14.18 -2.14
N ASP A 240 -11.86 14.43 -2.92
CA ASP A 240 -13.07 13.60 -2.90
C ASP A 240 -12.79 12.13 -3.20
N ASN A 241 -11.72 11.85 -3.95
CA ASN A 241 -11.27 10.50 -4.30
C ASN A 241 -10.43 9.81 -3.20
N GLY A 242 -10.22 10.46 -2.04
CA GLY A 242 -9.42 9.95 -0.92
C GLY A 242 -7.92 10.23 -1.00
N VAL A 243 -7.41 10.89 -2.05
CA VAL A 243 -6.00 11.27 -2.15
C VAL A 243 -5.70 12.43 -1.21
N VAL A 244 -4.65 12.29 -0.42
CA VAL A 244 -4.18 13.32 0.52
C VAL A 244 -3.15 14.22 -0.18
N SER A 245 -3.42 15.53 -0.22
CA SER A 245 -2.48 16.51 -0.74
C SER A 245 -1.52 16.92 0.37
N LEU A 246 -0.22 16.66 0.19
CA LEU A 246 0.82 16.94 1.19
C LEU A 246 1.88 17.89 0.64
N ARG A 247 2.51 18.68 1.51
CA ARG A 247 3.90 19.08 1.29
C ARG A 247 4.78 18.17 2.13
N LEU A 248 5.78 17.54 1.52
CA LEU A 248 6.69 16.65 2.23
C LEU A 248 7.97 17.39 2.58
N VAL A 249 8.39 17.23 3.83
CA VAL A 249 9.57 17.86 4.41
C VAL A 249 10.48 16.76 4.95
N ASP A 250 11.72 16.75 4.49
CA ASP A 250 12.80 15.95 5.07
C ASP A 250 13.42 16.74 6.23
N THR A 251 13.24 16.22 7.44
CA THR A 251 13.72 16.81 8.69
C THR A 251 14.88 16.00 9.29
N THR A 252 15.57 15.20 8.48
CA THR A 252 16.68 14.33 8.94
C THR A 252 17.98 15.08 9.21
N SER A 253 18.09 16.32 8.69
CA SER A 253 19.26 17.19 8.86
C SER A 253 18.91 18.40 9.75
N GLU A 254 19.91 19.23 10.07
CA GLU A 254 19.66 20.49 10.81
C GLU A 254 18.78 21.48 10.04
N ASN A 255 18.69 21.35 8.72
CA ASN A 255 17.82 22.16 7.88
C ASN A 255 16.69 21.30 7.33
N ASP A 256 15.48 21.81 7.45
CA ASP A 256 14.29 21.23 6.82
C ASP A 256 14.35 21.43 5.31
N VAL A 257 14.07 20.35 4.57
CA VAL A 257 14.13 20.35 3.10
C VAL A 257 12.77 20.00 2.53
N CYS A 258 12.11 20.97 1.89
CA CYS A 258 10.86 20.77 1.18
C CYS A 258 11.08 20.09 -0.18
N LEU A 259 10.44 18.94 -0.40
CA LEU A 259 10.65 18.15 -1.61
C LEU A 259 10.07 18.83 -2.87
N ASP A 260 8.97 19.56 -2.75
CA ASP A 260 8.36 20.32 -3.83
C ASP A 260 9.28 21.47 -4.28
N GLU A 261 9.94 22.17 -3.35
CA GLU A 261 10.90 23.23 -3.65
C GLU A 261 12.09 22.69 -4.46
N ILE A 262 12.63 21.51 -4.11
CA ILE A 262 13.69 20.88 -4.90
C ILE A 262 13.25 20.62 -6.34
N LEU A 263 12.03 20.11 -6.55
CA LEU A 263 11.53 19.84 -7.89
C LEU A 263 11.32 21.14 -8.69
N LEU A 264 10.93 22.23 -8.02
CA LEU A 264 10.78 23.55 -8.65
C LEU A 264 12.14 24.15 -9.02
N ASP A 265 13.11 24.12 -8.12
CA ASP A 265 14.46 24.67 -8.32
C ASP A 265 15.22 23.96 -9.44
N LEU A 266 15.02 22.64 -9.57
CA LEU A 266 15.57 21.84 -10.66
C LEU A 266 14.79 21.98 -11.97
N ALA A 267 13.78 22.85 -12.01
CA ALA A 267 12.87 23.02 -13.14
C ALA A 267 12.22 21.69 -13.60
N MET A 268 12.00 20.78 -12.65
CA MET A 268 11.32 19.48 -12.85
C MET A 268 9.82 19.56 -12.60
N ALA A 269 9.35 20.63 -11.95
CA ALA A 269 7.94 20.93 -11.70
C ALA A 269 7.62 22.39 -12.02
N LYS A 270 6.32 22.73 -12.02
CA LYS A 270 5.80 24.10 -12.02
C LYS A 270 4.74 24.26 -10.94
N ILE A 271 4.60 25.48 -10.44
CA ILE A 271 3.50 25.85 -9.54
C ILE A 271 2.17 25.80 -10.29
N ILE A 272 1.13 25.31 -9.64
CA ILE A 272 -0.27 25.46 -10.07
C ILE A 272 -0.71 26.86 -9.70
N GLU A 273 -0.80 27.74 -10.70
CA GLU A 273 -1.33 29.09 -10.50
C GLU A 273 -2.81 29.02 -10.11
N PRO A 274 -3.26 29.87 -9.15
CA PRO A 274 -4.68 30.00 -8.86
C PRO A 274 -5.43 30.34 -10.14
N THR A 275 -6.54 29.64 -10.39
CA THR A 275 -7.42 29.99 -11.51
C THR A 275 -8.07 31.32 -11.14
N SER A 276 -7.74 32.37 -11.90
CA SER A 276 -8.29 33.73 -11.76
C SER A 276 -9.80 33.77 -11.96
#